data_AF-U5S2H8-F1
#
_entry.id   AF-U5S2H8-F1
#
_cell.length_a   1.000
_cell.length_b   1.000
_cell.length_c   1.000
_cell.angle_alpha   90.00
_cell.angle_beta   90.00
_cell.angle_gamma   90.00
#
_symmetry.space_group_name_H-M   'P 1'
#
loop_
_entity.id
_entity.type
_entity.pdbx_description
1 polymer ?
#
loop_
_entity_poly.entity_id
_entity_poly.type
_entity_poly.pdbx_seq_one_letter_code
_entity_poly.pdbx_strand_id
1 'polypeptide(L)'
;MVIPRKCKWVLMWSARQSLEGTRRQAGITENYAVWYSYSRLPKVGVQIQEFIRGLGYQALNPGMKGYLTSPLAAFSGMGEHGRMSSPTITPKYGVTNRAMWAMITDLPLLPTPPIDFGAYKFC
;
A
#
# COMPACT_ATOMS: atom_id res chain seq x y z
N MET A 1 14.78 -1.86 -16.98
CA MET A 1 13.56 -1.05 -16.91
C MET A 1 13.95 0.41 -16.84
N VAL A 2 13.39 1.28 -17.68
CA VAL A 2 13.67 2.72 -17.67
C VAL A 2 12.43 3.45 -17.19
N ILE A 3 12.56 4.26 -16.15
CA ILE A 3 11.46 5.07 -15.61
C ILE A 3 11.55 6.47 -16.24
N PRO A 4 10.53 6.93 -16.99
CA PRO A 4 10.52 8.28 -17.57
C PRO A 4 10.52 9.35 -16.48
N ARG A 5 11.33 10.41 -16.65
CA ARG A 5 11.42 11.53 -15.68
C ARG A 5 10.10 12.28 -15.46
N LYS A 6 9.13 12.11 -16.35
CA LYS A 6 7.80 12.71 -16.23
C LYS A 6 6.91 12.03 -15.18
N CYS A 7 7.19 10.78 -14.82
CA CYS A 7 6.47 10.08 -13.75
C CYS A 7 6.93 10.60 -12.38
N LYS A 8 6.31 11.68 -11.93
CA LYS A 8 6.70 12.42 -10.70
C LYS A 8 5.86 12.06 -9.48
N TRP A 9 4.73 11.39 -9.68
CA TRP A 9 3.74 11.16 -8.63
C TRP A 9 3.69 9.69 -8.24
N VAL A 10 3.46 9.43 -6.96
CA VAL A 10 3.28 8.09 -6.40
C VAL A 10 1.84 7.97 -5.88
N LEU A 11 1.14 6.94 -6.31
CA LEU A 11 -0.17 6.57 -5.80
C LEU A 11 -0.04 5.31 -4.95
N MET A 12 -0.50 5.38 -3.71
CA MET A 12 -0.48 4.27 -2.74
C MET A 12 -1.89 3.73 -2.50
N TRP A 13 -2.02 2.42 -2.37
CA TRP A 13 -3.24 1.80 -1.88
C TRP A 13 -2.93 0.59 -1.00
N SER A 14 -3.92 0.19 -0.21
CA SER A 14 -3.80 -0.94 0.71
C SER A 14 -5.04 -1.82 0.68
N ALA A 15 -4.85 -3.08 1.09
CA ALA A 15 -5.92 -4.02 1.33
C ALA A 15 -5.85 -4.51 2.78
N ARG A 16 -6.99 -4.39 3.46
CA ARG A 16 -7.17 -4.85 4.83
C ARG A 16 -7.42 -6.36 4.86
N GLN A 17 -6.77 -7.04 5.79
CA GLN A 17 -7.08 -8.41 6.13
C GLN A 17 -8.39 -8.49 6.95
N SER A 18 -9.08 -9.62 6.87
CA SER A 18 -10.19 -9.91 7.80
C SER A 18 -9.66 -9.92 9.23
N LEU A 19 -10.18 -9.04 10.10
CA LEU A 19 -9.79 -8.99 11.50
C LEU A 19 -10.01 -10.35 12.18
N GLU A 20 -11.16 -10.98 11.92
CA GLU A 20 -11.50 -12.28 12.49
C GLU A 20 -10.55 -13.38 12.01
N GLY A 21 -10.09 -13.32 10.76
CA GLY A 21 -9.06 -14.23 10.26
C GLY A 21 -7.70 -13.97 10.90
N THR A 22 -7.28 -12.71 10.96
CA THR A 22 -5.99 -12.31 11.51
C THR A 22 -5.88 -12.65 13.00
N ARG A 23 -6.95 -12.49 13.79
CA ARG A 23 -6.96 -12.83 15.23
C ARG A 23 -6.74 -14.32 15.51
N ARG A 24 -6.98 -15.18 14.52
CA ARG A 24 -6.82 -16.64 14.60
C ARG A 24 -5.58 -17.13 13.85
N GLN A 25 -4.61 -16.24 13.59
CA GLN A 25 -3.41 -16.58 12.80
C GLN A 25 -2.53 -17.68 13.40
N ALA A 26 -2.71 -18.07 14.67
CA ALA A 26 -2.06 -19.25 15.21
C ALA A 26 -2.86 -20.52 14.81
N GLY A 27 -2.55 -21.14 13.66
CA GLY A 27 -3.13 -22.43 13.25
C GLY A 27 -3.32 -22.63 11.74
N ILE A 28 -4.03 -23.68 11.33
CA ILE A 28 -4.19 -24.12 9.92
C ILE A 28 -4.91 -23.06 9.04
N THR A 29 -5.71 -22.18 9.64
CA THR A 29 -6.47 -21.13 8.95
C THR A 29 -5.73 -19.79 8.82
N GLU A 30 -4.48 -19.71 9.31
CA GLU A 30 -3.63 -18.51 9.32
C GLU A 30 -3.61 -17.72 8.01
N ASN A 31 -3.60 -18.46 6.91
CA ASN A 31 -3.18 -17.92 5.62
C ASN A 31 -4.31 -17.31 4.79
N TYR A 32 -5.59 -17.65 5.04
CA TYR A 32 -6.66 -17.23 4.13
C TYR A 32 -6.80 -15.71 4.05
N ALA A 33 -6.69 -15.01 5.19
CA ALA A 33 -6.86 -13.56 5.25
C ALA A 33 -5.69 -12.82 4.58
N VAL A 34 -4.49 -13.39 4.67
CA VAL A 34 -3.28 -12.94 3.96
C VAL A 34 -3.49 -13.12 2.45
N TRP A 35 -3.77 -14.35 2.01
CA TRP A 35 -3.94 -14.67 0.59
C TRP A 35 -5.05 -13.85 -0.05
N TYR A 36 -6.20 -13.72 0.61
CA TYR A 36 -7.29 -12.91 0.10
C TYR A 36 -6.86 -11.46 -0.18
N SER A 37 -6.10 -10.85 0.74
CA SER A 37 -5.61 -9.48 0.60
C SER A 37 -4.62 -9.36 -0.56
N TYR A 38 -3.68 -10.29 -0.68
CA TYR A 38 -2.67 -10.30 -1.74
C TYR A 38 -3.20 -10.76 -3.11
N SER A 39 -4.32 -11.48 -3.17
CA SER A 39 -5.00 -11.80 -4.44
C SER A 39 -5.89 -10.66 -4.93
N ARG A 40 -6.41 -9.84 -4.01
CA ARG A 40 -7.26 -8.68 -4.35
C ARG A 40 -6.44 -7.45 -4.75
N LEU A 41 -5.34 -7.17 -4.04
CA LEU A 41 -4.56 -5.96 -4.22
C LEU A 41 -4.01 -5.75 -5.65
N PRO A 42 -3.49 -6.78 -6.36
CA PRO A 42 -3.00 -6.64 -7.73
C PRO A 42 -4.14 -6.36 -8.73
N LYS A 43 -5.33 -6.93 -8.50
CA LYS A 43 -6.51 -6.67 -9.36
C LYS A 43 -6.88 -5.20 -9.34
N VAL A 44 -6.90 -4.60 -8.14
CA VAL A 44 -7.10 -3.15 -7.97
C VAL A 44 -6.00 -2.37 -8.67
N GLY A 45 -4.75 -2.82 -8.56
CA GLY A 45 -3.61 -2.19 -9.25
C GLY A 45 -3.76 -2.15 -10.77
N VAL A 46 -4.22 -3.23 -11.41
CA VAL A 46 -4.48 -3.26 -12.86
C VAL A 46 -5.63 -2.32 -13.23
N GLN A 47 -6.71 -2.30 -12.44
CA GLN A 47 -7.84 -1.39 -12.67
C GLN A 47 -7.42 0.08 -12.60
N ILE A 48 -6.65 0.46 -11.57
CA ILE A 48 -6.09 1.83 -11.45
C ILE A 48 -5.16 2.14 -12.62
N GLN A 49 -4.31 1.18 -13.01
CA GLN A 49 -3.35 1.36 -14.10
C GLN A 49 -4.06 1.68 -15.42
N GLU A 50 -5.04 0.86 -15.80
CA GLU A 50 -5.77 1.02 -17.05
C GLU A 50 -6.68 2.25 -17.02
N PHE A 51 -7.22 2.61 -15.87
CA PHE A 51 -7.95 3.87 -15.70
C PHE A 51 -7.06 5.08 -15.99
N ILE A 52 -5.86 5.17 -15.38
CA ILE A 52 -4.92 6.27 -15.60
C ILE A 52 -4.44 6.31 -17.06
N ARG A 53 -4.22 5.14 -17.68
CA ARG A 53 -3.89 5.05 -19.11
C ARG A 53 -5.01 5.52 -20.02
N GLY A 54 -6.26 5.20 -19.67
CA GLY A 54 -7.45 5.70 -20.37
C GLY A 54 -7.58 7.22 -20.32
N LEU A 55 -7.06 7.87 -19.27
CA LEU A 55 -6.96 9.33 -19.17
C LEU A 55 -5.81 9.94 -19.98
N GLY A 56 -4.98 9.12 -20.66
CA GLY A 56 -3.85 9.58 -21.46
C GLY A 56 -2.53 9.72 -20.69
N TYR A 57 -2.50 9.27 -19.43
CA TYR A 57 -1.32 9.34 -18.57
C TYR A 57 -0.60 7.98 -18.50
N GLN A 58 0.70 8.02 -18.23
CA GLN A 58 1.48 6.82 -17.92
C GLN A 58 1.27 6.40 -16.47
N ALA A 59 1.10 5.10 -16.28
CA ALA A 59 0.98 4.46 -14.99
C ALA A 59 1.90 3.22 -14.96
N LEU A 60 2.97 3.28 -14.17
CA LEU A 60 3.95 2.22 -14.06
C LEU A 60 3.74 1.46 -12.76
N ASN A 61 3.22 0.25 -12.90
CA ASN A 61 2.99 -0.68 -11.81
C ASN A 61 4.08 -1.76 -11.81
N PRO A 62 5.06 -1.73 -10.90
CA PRO A 62 6.19 -2.65 -10.96
C PRO A 62 5.95 -3.97 -10.23
N GLY A 63 4.71 -4.29 -9.85
CA GLY A 63 4.47 -5.51 -9.09
C GLY A 63 4.82 -5.35 -7.60
N MET A 64 4.66 -6.45 -6.87
CA MET A 64 4.86 -6.51 -5.42
C MET A 64 6.33 -6.37 -5.02
N LYS A 65 7.25 -6.57 -5.97
CA LYS A 65 8.70 -6.54 -5.78
C LYS A 65 9.34 -5.22 -6.19
N GLY A 66 8.56 -4.28 -6.71
CA GLY A 66 9.10 -3.10 -7.37
C GLY A 66 9.42 -1.91 -6.46
N TYR A 67 8.78 -1.81 -5.30
CA TYR A 67 8.93 -0.67 -4.38
C TYR A 67 8.95 -1.09 -2.92
N LEU A 68 9.64 -0.27 -2.10
CA LEU A 68 9.56 -0.33 -0.65
C LEU A 68 8.28 0.38 -0.20
N THR A 69 7.22 -0.39 0.05
CA THR A 69 5.88 0.15 0.29
C THR A 69 5.71 0.79 1.66
N SER A 70 6.45 0.33 2.68
CA SER A 70 6.37 0.88 4.05
C SER A 70 6.86 2.33 4.15
N PRO A 71 8.05 2.69 3.62
CA PRO A 71 8.49 4.09 3.55
C PRO A 71 7.55 4.98 2.73
N LEU A 72 7.07 4.48 1.58
CA LEU A 72 6.14 5.24 0.74
C LEU A 72 4.80 5.49 1.43
N ALA A 73 4.30 4.53 2.21
CA ALA A 73 3.08 4.69 3.00
C ALA A 73 3.24 5.75 4.09
N ALA A 74 4.43 5.87 4.69
CA ALA A 74 4.74 6.94 5.64
C ALA A 74 4.76 8.31 4.95
N PHE A 75 5.46 8.44 3.82
CA PHE A 75 5.51 9.69 3.07
C PHE A 75 4.17 10.11 2.46
N SER A 76 3.32 9.15 2.10
CA SER A 76 1.97 9.43 1.58
C SER A 76 0.94 9.68 2.69
N GLY A 77 1.34 9.73 3.96
CA GLY A 77 0.40 9.94 5.08
C GLY A 77 -0.58 8.79 5.32
N MET A 78 -0.30 7.59 4.81
CA MET A 78 -1.18 6.43 5.00
C MET A 78 -1.06 5.85 6.41
N GLY A 79 0.10 6.02 7.05
CA GLY A 79 0.39 5.47 8.37
C GLY A 79 1.78 5.86 8.87
N GLU A 80 2.16 5.32 10.01
CA GLU A 80 3.50 5.47 10.59
C GLU A 80 4.26 4.14 10.62
N HIS A 81 5.59 4.24 10.59
CA HIS A 81 6.45 3.10 10.84
C HIS A 81 6.33 2.66 12.30
N GLY A 82 6.43 1.35 12.56
CA GLY A 82 6.35 0.80 13.92
C GLY A 82 7.35 -0.33 14.15
N ARG A 83 7.44 -0.82 15.40
CA ARG A 83 8.43 -1.82 15.84
C ARG A 83 8.49 -3.09 14.99
N MET A 84 7.36 -3.54 14.44
CA MET A 84 7.26 -4.72 13.56
C MET A 84 7.88 -4.50 12.16
N SER A 85 8.28 -3.26 11.83
CA SER A 85 8.81 -2.81 10.53
C SER A 85 7.82 -2.83 9.36
N SER A 86 7.13 -3.95 9.12
CA SER A 86 6.14 -4.09 8.05
C SER A 86 4.94 -4.96 8.43
N PRO A 87 3.70 -4.54 8.14
CA PRO A 87 3.29 -3.32 7.42
C PRO A 87 3.37 -2.04 8.27
N THR A 88 3.21 -0.89 7.61
CA THR A 88 2.98 0.43 8.23
C THR A 88 1.72 0.41 9.09
N ILE A 89 1.75 1.05 10.26
CA ILE A 89 0.61 1.13 11.17
C ILE A 89 -0.32 2.24 10.68
N THR A 90 -1.56 1.89 10.35
CA THR A 90 -2.58 2.86 9.95
C THR A 90 -3.44 3.28 11.16
N PRO A 91 -3.85 4.56 11.27
CA PRO A 91 -4.65 5.01 12.43
C PRO A 91 -5.98 4.25 12.59
N LYS A 92 -6.65 3.94 11.47
CA LYS A 92 -7.99 3.34 11.48
C LYS A 92 -7.99 1.83 11.74
N TYR A 93 -7.00 1.11 11.21
CA TYR A 93 -7.01 -0.36 11.18
C TYR A 93 -5.74 -0.99 11.74
N GLY A 94 -4.84 -0.18 12.31
CA GLY A 94 -3.54 -0.61 12.81
C GLY A 94 -2.77 -1.35 11.72
N VAL A 95 -2.22 -2.51 12.10
CA VAL A 95 -1.43 -3.38 11.24
C VAL A 95 -2.26 -4.38 10.42
N THR A 96 -3.59 -4.36 10.54
CA THR A 96 -4.45 -5.25 9.73
C THR A 96 -4.53 -4.80 8.27
N ASN A 97 -4.13 -3.55 7.96
CA ASN A 97 -3.80 -3.11 6.60
C ASN A 97 -2.43 -3.69 6.20
N ARG A 98 -2.43 -4.95 5.78
CA ARG A 98 -1.21 -5.71 5.50
C ARG A 98 -0.65 -5.45 4.11
N ALA A 99 -1.48 -5.62 3.09
CA ALA A 99 -1.02 -5.61 1.72
C ALA A 99 -1.01 -4.17 1.23
N MET A 100 0.17 -3.60 1.03
CA MET A 100 0.38 -2.21 0.56
C MET A 100 1.07 -2.23 -0.79
N TRP A 101 0.75 -1.26 -1.64
CA TRP A 101 1.33 -1.15 -2.97
C TRP A 101 1.46 0.29 -3.41
N ALA A 102 2.38 0.51 -4.34
CA ALA A 102 2.64 1.80 -4.95
C ALA A 102 2.70 1.70 -6.48
N MET A 103 2.28 2.76 -7.14
CA MET A 103 2.45 2.94 -8.58
C MET A 103 2.97 4.35 -8.83
N ILE A 104 3.86 4.51 -9.80
CA ILE A 104 4.28 5.84 -10.24
C ILE A 104 3.53 6.25 -11.50
N THR A 105 3.24 7.55 -11.61
CA THR A 105 2.48 8.11 -12.72
C THR A 105 2.92 9.53 -13.05
N ASP A 106 2.67 9.96 -14.29
CA ASP A 106 2.77 11.36 -14.71
C ASP A 106 1.44 12.14 -14.57
N LEU A 107 0.36 11.47 -14.12
CA LEU A 107 -0.90 12.10 -13.74
C LEU A 107 -0.66 13.07 -12.56
N PRO A 108 -0.96 14.37 -12.68
CA PRO A 108 -0.87 15.32 -11.58
C PRO A 108 -1.78 14.91 -10.41
N LEU A 109 -1.19 14.63 -9.26
CA LEU A 109 -1.90 14.27 -8.03
C LEU A 109 -1.59 15.29 -6.95
N LEU A 110 -2.56 15.58 -6.08
CA LEU A 110 -2.32 16.39 -4.89
C LEU A 110 -1.66 15.50 -3.81
N PRO A 111 -0.45 15.82 -3.33
CA PRO A 111 0.19 15.06 -2.27
C PRO A 111 -0.59 15.14 -0.97
N THR A 112 -0.67 14.00 -0.29
CA THR A 112 -1.11 13.94 1.10
C THR A 112 0.12 14.11 2.01
N PRO A 113 0.03 14.94 3.06
CA PRO A 113 1.14 15.11 3.99
C PRO A 113 1.34 13.85 4.84
N PRO A 114 2.56 13.58 5.33
CA PRO A 114 2.79 12.59 6.38
C PRO A 114 1.94 12.87 7.63
N ILE A 115 1.70 11.83 8.44
CA ILE A 115 0.91 11.92 9.67
C ILE A 115 1.76 11.59 10.90
N ASP A 116 1.35 12.11 12.06
CA ASP A 116 1.82 11.73 13.39
C ASP A 116 0.61 11.52 14.30
N PHE A 117 0.30 10.26 14.59
CA PHE A 117 -0.65 9.78 15.58
C PHE A 117 0.05 9.13 16.79
N GLY A 118 1.36 9.32 16.95
CA GLY A 118 2.14 8.85 18.08
C GLY A 118 2.53 7.38 18.02
N ALA A 119 2.48 6.72 16.85
CA ALA A 119 2.84 5.31 16.72
C ALA A 119 4.29 5.06 17.11
N TYR A 120 5.19 5.98 16.72
CA TYR A 120 6.61 5.91 17.07
C TYR A 120 6.85 5.99 18.58
N LYS A 121 6.10 6.84 19.31
CA LYS A 121 6.24 6.99 20.77
C LYS A 121 5.70 5.79 21.54
N PHE A 122 4.66 5.16 20.99
CA PHE A 122 4.09 3.95 21.56
C PHE A 122 4.97 2.71 21.34
N CYS A 123 5.56 2.60 20.15
CA CYS A 123 6.35 1.44 19.73
C CYS A 123 7.65 1.30 20.51
#